data_AF-R8Y0P4-F1
#
_entry.id   AF-R8Y0P4-F1
#
_cell.length_a   1.000
_cell.length_b   1.000
_cell.length_c   1.000
_cell.angle_alpha   90.00
_cell.angle_beta   90.00
_cell.angle_gamma   90.00
#
_symmetry.space_group_name_H-M   'P 1'
#
loop_
_entity.id
_entity.type
_entity.pdbx_description
1 polymer ?
#
loop_
_entity_poly.entity_id
_entity_poly.type
_entity_poly.pdbx_seq_one_letter_code
_entity_poly.pdbx_strand_id
1 'polypeptide(L)'
;MKIKNYTPTKGFIWTLLLLVFIAWLVYKCVPLTKEEQEGEIRRLMEAQNRRLAREFDAITDADRARLPKYDSRKYFLIKRNGRFWLIPREYYGANGFTIRVIDIDKLIGKKWEGDIVVEGGFRVFMYSPQYYNRKADFLSSDVACKSNTFRKLFTWNGVIINIDANTYPKKITDNQYLDICLTALKILNEEVKEIHFVN
;
A
#
# COMPACT_ATOMS: atom_id res chain seq x y z
N MET A 1 -20.24 66.30 -25.80
CA MET A 1 -18.84 65.80 -25.93
C MET A 1 -18.88 64.60 -26.88
N LYS A 2 -18.41 64.74 -28.12
CA LYS A 2 -18.47 63.65 -29.13
C LYS A 2 -17.23 62.78 -28.99
N ILE A 3 -17.40 61.53 -28.59
CA ILE A 3 -16.34 60.52 -28.61
C ILE A 3 -15.94 60.32 -30.07
N LYS A 4 -14.67 60.59 -30.43
CA LYS A 4 -14.15 60.27 -31.75
C LYS A 4 -14.00 58.74 -31.84
N ASN A 5 -14.77 58.11 -32.73
CA ASN A 5 -14.61 56.70 -33.07
C ASN A 5 -13.31 56.54 -33.87
N TYR A 6 -12.22 56.17 -33.20
CA TYR A 6 -10.96 55.83 -33.84
C TYR A 6 -11.09 54.42 -34.42
N THR A 7 -11.17 54.30 -35.75
CA THR A 7 -11.07 53.01 -36.43
C THR A 7 -9.60 52.63 -36.51
N PRO A 8 -9.16 51.54 -35.83
CA PRO A 8 -7.76 51.15 -35.83
C PRO A 8 -7.32 50.80 -37.26
N THR A 9 -6.19 51.36 -37.69
CA THR A 9 -5.61 51.05 -39.00
C THR A 9 -5.18 49.58 -39.05
N LYS A 10 -5.25 48.95 -40.23
CA LYS A 10 -4.90 47.53 -40.42
C LYS A 10 -3.51 47.19 -39.84
N GLY A 11 -2.56 48.13 -39.92
CA GLY A 11 -1.23 47.98 -39.31
C GLY A 11 -1.26 47.80 -37.79
N PHE A 12 -2.10 48.57 -37.07
CA PHE A 12 -2.22 48.46 -35.62
C PHE A 12 -2.76 47.08 -35.18
N ILE A 13 -3.70 46.51 -35.93
CA ILE A 13 -4.25 45.18 -35.66
C ILE A 13 -3.16 44.11 -35.83
N TRP A 14 -2.34 44.21 -36.88
CA TRP A 14 -1.22 43.30 -37.10
C TRP A 14 -0.15 43.39 -36.01
N THR A 15 0.20 44.60 -35.56
CA THR A 15 1.16 44.78 -34.46
C THR A 15 0.62 44.21 -33.15
N LEU A 16 -0.69 44.39 -32.88
CA LEU A 16 -1.34 43.83 -31.71
C LEU A 16 -1.32 42.29 -31.74
N LEU A 17 -1.64 41.69 -32.89
CA LEU A 17 -1.59 40.23 -33.07
C LEU A 17 -0.18 39.68 -32.89
N LEU A 18 0.84 40.38 -33.41
CA LEU A 18 2.24 40.01 -33.24
C LEU A 18 2.65 40.03 -31.76
N LEU A 19 2.24 41.07 -31.02
CA LEU A 19 2.52 41.18 -29.59
C LEU A 19 1.83 40.08 -28.77
N VAL A 20 0.57 39.77 -29.10
CA VAL A 20 -0.15 38.65 -28.48
C VAL A 20 0.54 37.32 -28.77
N PHE A 21 1.02 37.13 -30.00
CA PHE A 21 1.74 35.92 -30.39
C PHE A 21 3.09 35.78 -29.67
N ILE A 22 3.86 36.87 -29.53
CA ILE A 22 5.12 36.88 -28.79
C ILE A 22 4.86 36.63 -27.29
N ALA A 23 3.85 37.26 -26.70
CA ALA A 23 3.47 37.01 -25.31
C ALA A 23 3.04 35.56 -25.07
N TRP A 24 2.33 34.96 -26.02
CA TRP A 24 1.93 33.55 -25.97
C TRP A 24 3.13 32.60 -26.08
N LEU A 25 4.08 32.87 -26.97
CA LEU A 25 5.33 32.12 -27.08
C LEU A 25 6.17 32.22 -25.80
N VAL A 26 6.31 33.42 -25.24
CA VAL A 26 7.06 33.64 -23.98
C VAL A 26 6.40 32.91 -22.82
N TYR A 27 5.07 32.95 -22.69
CA TYR A 27 4.33 32.21 -21.66
C TYR A 27 4.50 30.68 -21.79
N LYS A 28 4.53 30.15 -23.01
CA LYS A 28 4.75 28.72 -23.28
C LYS A 28 6.20 28.27 -23.08
N CYS A 29 7.15 29.20 -23.18
CA CYS A 29 8.59 28.92 -23.08
C CYS A 29 9.20 29.30 -21.73
N VAL A 30 8.41 29.65 -20.70
CA VAL A 30 8.94 29.83 -19.34
C VAL A 30 9.42 28.46 -18.83
N PRO A 31 10.72 28.26 -18.60
CA PRO A 31 11.19 27.02 -18.01
C PRO A 31 10.59 26.89 -16.62
N LEU A 32 10.14 25.68 -16.27
CA LEU A 32 9.78 25.32 -14.89
C LEU A 32 10.86 25.86 -13.94
N THR A 33 10.43 26.46 -12.84
CA THR A 33 11.38 26.92 -11.82
C THR A 33 12.22 25.73 -11.33
N LYS A 34 13.46 25.96 -10.86
CA LYS A 34 14.33 24.87 -10.38
C LYS A 34 13.64 23.98 -9.35
N GLU A 35 12.81 24.55 -8.48
CA GLU A 35 12.02 23.82 -7.48
C GLU A 35 10.96 22.89 -8.10
N GLU A 36 10.29 23.34 -9.16
CA GLU A 36 9.30 22.51 -9.87
C GLU A 36 9.99 21.37 -10.63
N GLN A 37 11.15 21.65 -11.26
CA GLN A 37 11.96 20.62 -11.91
C GLN A 37 12.46 19.57 -10.91
N GLU A 38 12.99 19.99 -9.76
CA GLU A 38 13.42 19.09 -8.68
C GLU A 38 12.23 18.28 -8.11
N GLY A 39 11.07 18.92 -7.97
CA GLY A 39 9.84 18.25 -7.54
C GLY A 39 9.36 17.17 -8.52
N GLU A 40 9.45 17.42 -9.82
CA GLU A 40 9.11 16.46 -10.86
C GLU A 40 10.12 15.30 -10.91
N ILE A 41 11.42 15.60 -10.85
CA ILE A 41 12.49 14.59 -10.74
C ILE A 41 12.26 13.69 -9.53
N ARG A 42 11.98 14.27 -8.36
CA ARG A 42 11.69 13.50 -7.14
C ARG A 42 10.48 12.59 -7.31
N ARG A 43 9.38 13.08 -7.90
CA ARG A 43 8.19 12.25 -8.17
C ARG A 43 8.49 11.09 -9.12
N LEU A 44 9.26 11.34 -10.18
CA LEU A 44 9.67 10.31 -11.13
C LEU A 44 10.57 9.27 -10.47
N MET A 45 11.55 9.70 -9.67
CA MET A 45 12.40 8.81 -8.87
C MET A 45 11.58 7.99 -7.88
N GLU A 46 10.63 8.58 -7.16
CA GLU A 46 9.74 7.85 -6.24
C GLU A 46 8.86 6.83 -6.97
N ALA A 47 8.36 7.15 -8.16
CA ALA A 47 7.58 6.23 -8.98
C ALA A 47 8.44 5.06 -9.48
N GLN A 48 9.65 5.34 -9.93
CA GLN A 48 10.63 4.33 -10.35
C GLN A 48 11.03 3.44 -9.18
N ASN A 49 11.32 4.00 -8.01
CA ASN A 49 11.64 3.25 -6.81
C ASN A 49 10.49 2.34 -6.39
N ARG A 50 9.24 2.82 -6.44
CA ARG A 50 8.05 1.98 -6.19
C ARG A 50 7.85 0.88 -7.23
N ARG A 51 8.30 1.09 -8.47
CA ARG A 51 8.26 0.07 -9.52
C ARG A 51 9.35 -1.00 -9.31
N LEU A 52 10.60 -0.58 -9.11
CA LEU A 52 11.73 -1.47 -8.83
C LEU A 52 11.47 -2.29 -7.57
N ALA A 53 10.88 -1.65 -6.55
CA ALA A 53 10.34 -2.36 -5.42
C ALA A 53 9.41 -3.48 -5.90
N ARG A 54 8.37 -3.21 -6.71
CA ARG A 54 7.35 -4.22 -7.12
C ARG A 54 7.93 -5.40 -7.85
N GLU A 55 8.97 -5.14 -8.64
CA GLU A 55 9.72 -6.18 -9.35
C GLU A 55 10.51 -7.07 -8.37
N PHE A 56 10.96 -6.55 -7.22
CA PHE A 56 11.67 -7.31 -6.20
C PHE A 56 10.83 -8.43 -5.54
N ASP A 57 9.55 -8.16 -5.20
CA ASP A 57 8.66 -9.20 -4.64
C ASP A 57 7.86 -9.96 -5.70
N ALA A 58 8.12 -9.72 -6.99
CA ALA A 58 7.60 -10.59 -8.00
C ALA A 58 8.25 -11.98 -7.85
N ILE A 59 7.43 -13.02 -7.91
CA ILE A 59 7.91 -14.41 -7.95
C ILE A 59 8.24 -14.71 -9.41
N THR A 60 9.52 -14.90 -9.72
CA THR A 60 9.98 -15.30 -11.05
C THR A 60 9.99 -16.82 -11.22
N ASP A 61 9.98 -17.31 -12.45
CA ASP A 61 10.11 -18.75 -12.71
C ASP A 61 11.47 -19.29 -12.27
N ALA A 62 12.53 -18.49 -12.40
CA ALA A 62 13.87 -18.81 -11.89
C ALA A 62 13.90 -18.91 -10.36
N ASP A 63 13.14 -18.08 -9.64
CA ASP A 63 12.96 -18.22 -8.20
C ASP A 63 12.23 -19.54 -7.89
N ARG A 64 11.10 -19.79 -8.55
CA ARG A 64 10.30 -21.02 -8.31
C ARG A 64 11.11 -22.29 -8.55
N ALA A 65 11.98 -22.31 -9.56
CA ALA A 65 12.82 -23.47 -9.86
C ALA A 65 13.85 -23.78 -8.76
N ARG A 66 14.29 -22.77 -8.00
CA ARG A 66 15.26 -22.91 -6.90
C ARG A 66 14.59 -23.18 -5.54
N LEU A 67 13.28 -23.02 -5.46
CA LEU A 67 12.54 -23.28 -4.23
C LEU A 67 12.42 -24.80 -4.00
N PRO A 68 12.54 -25.26 -2.73
CA PRO A 68 12.19 -26.62 -2.38
C PRO A 68 10.74 -26.92 -2.78
N LYS A 69 10.46 -28.18 -3.12
CA LYS A 69 9.09 -28.62 -3.41
C LYS A 69 8.21 -28.41 -2.18
N TYR A 70 7.08 -27.74 -2.36
CA TYR A 70 6.05 -27.56 -1.34
C TYR A 70 4.69 -28.05 -1.87
N ASP A 71 3.80 -28.43 -0.96
CA ASP A 71 2.45 -28.85 -1.34
C ASP A 71 1.58 -27.61 -1.63
N SER A 72 1.42 -27.30 -2.92
CA SER A 72 0.60 -26.16 -3.38
C SER A 72 -0.89 -26.33 -3.13
N ARG A 73 -1.36 -27.53 -2.77
CA ARG A 73 -2.75 -27.77 -2.32
C ARG A 73 -2.94 -27.36 -0.87
N LYS A 74 -1.90 -27.48 -0.04
CA LYS A 74 -1.92 -27.10 1.37
C LYS A 74 -1.51 -25.65 1.60
N TYR A 75 -0.60 -25.12 0.80
CA TYR A 75 -0.03 -23.79 0.99
C TYR A 75 -0.16 -22.89 -0.23
N PHE A 76 -0.35 -21.60 0.04
CA PHE A 76 -0.14 -20.51 -0.90
C PHE A 76 1.24 -19.89 -0.66
N LEU A 77 1.92 -19.51 -1.74
CA LEU A 77 3.26 -18.93 -1.68
C LEU A 77 3.19 -17.42 -1.97
N ILE A 78 3.75 -16.61 -1.10
CA ILE A 78 4.00 -15.19 -1.35
C ILE A 78 5.49 -14.86 -1.19
N LYS A 79 5.96 -13.85 -1.91
CA LYS A 79 7.27 -13.24 -1.69
C LYS A 79 7.09 -11.86 -1.05
N ARG A 80 7.71 -11.62 0.09
CA ARG A 80 7.69 -10.34 0.81
C ARG A 80 9.05 -10.08 1.40
N ASN A 81 9.53 -8.86 1.17
CA ASN A 81 10.83 -8.40 1.60
C ASN A 81 11.94 -9.35 1.13
N GLY A 82 11.82 -9.86 -0.10
CA GLY A 82 12.81 -10.76 -0.70
C GLY A 82 12.78 -12.20 -0.17
N ARG A 83 11.90 -12.50 0.79
CA ARG A 83 11.73 -13.80 1.44
C ARG A 83 10.45 -14.47 0.97
N PHE A 84 10.43 -15.79 0.99
CA PHE A 84 9.26 -16.59 0.59
C PHE A 84 8.52 -17.10 1.81
N TRP A 85 7.20 -16.93 1.79
CA TRP A 85 6.31 -17.32 2.88
C TRP A 85 5.24 -18.27 2.37
N LEU A 86 5.09 -19.40 3.07
CA LEU A 86 4.03 -20.38 2.90
C LEU A 86 2.90 -20.04 3.87
N ILE A 87 1.72 -19.77 3.32
CA ILE A 87 0.50 -19.50 4.07
C ILE A 87 -0.44 -20.69 3.88
N PRO A 88 -0.96 -21.32 4.95
CA PRO A 88 -1.95 -22.38 4.78
C PRO A 88 -3.16 -21.91 3.98
N ARG A 89 -3.64 -22.75 3.06
CA ARG A 89 -4.72 -22.37 2.14
C ARG A 89 -6.02 -21.97 2.83
N GLU A 90 -6.29 -22.54 4.01
CA GLU A 90 -7.44 -22.18 4.84
C GLU A 90 -7.45 -20.72 5.30
N TYR A 91 -6.28 -20.08 5.35
CA TYR A 91 -6.11 -18.67 5.68
C TYR A 91 -5.87 -17.79 4.45
N TYR A 92 -5.91 -18.33 3.23
CA TYR A 92 -5.51 -17.57 2.05
C TYR A 92 -6.26 -16.23 1.90
N GLY A 93 -5.49 -15.14 1.72
CA GLY A 93 -5.98 -13.81 1.38
C GLY A 93 -5.05 -13.18 0.35
N ALA A 94 -5.60 -12.52 -0.67
CA ALA A 94 -4.84 -12.11 -1.88
C ALA A 94 -3.45 -11.47 -1.62
N ASN A 95 -3.32 -10.63 -0.58
CA ASN A 95 -2.08 -9.93 -0.24
C ASN A 95 -1.54 -10.28 1.17
N GLY A 96 -1.86 -11.46 1.67
CA GLY A 96 -1.49 -11.93 3.00
C GLY A 96 -2.39 -13.10 3.39
N PHE A 97 -3.16 -12.93 4.45
CA PHE A 97 -4.07 -13.97 4.92
C PHE A 97 -5.36 -13.38 5.51
N THR A 98 -6.33 -14.24 5.79
CA THR A 98 -7.65 -13.87 6.28
C THR A 98 -7.94 -14.64 7.56
N ILE A 99 -8.36 -13.94 8.61
CA ILE A 99 -8.75 -14.50 9.91
C ILE A 99 -10.26 -14.58 9.96
N ARG A 100 -10.83 -15.76 10.22
CA ARG A 100 -12.27 -15.91 10.40
C ARG A 100 -12.60 -15.78 11.89
N VAL A 101 -13.86 -15.49 12.21
CA VAL A 101 -14.35 -15.44 13.59
C VAL A 101 -14.08 -16.77 14.32
N ILE A 102 -14.22 -17.91 13.65
CA ILE A 102 -13.92 -19.22 14.24
C ILE A 102 -12.45 -19.37 14.67
N ASP A 103 -11.53 -18.68 13.99
CA ASP A 103 -10.11 -18.72 14.35
C ASP A 103 -9.85 -17.90 15.62
N ILE A 104 -10.64 -16.83 15.82
CA ILE A 104 -10.65 -16.03 17.06
C ILE A 104 -11.27 -16.83 18.21
N ASP A 105 -12.42 -17.47 17.98
CA ASP A 105 -13.10 -18.31 18.96
C ASP A 105 -12.16 -19.40 19.51
N LYS A 106 -11.40 -20.05 18.62
CA LYS A 106 -10.38 -21.05 18.97
C LYS A 106 -9.26 -20.49 19.84
N LEU A 107 -8.88 -19.22 19.63
CA LEU A 107 -7.84 -18.57 20.44
C LEU A 107 -8.36 -18.22 21.83
N ILE A 108 -9.51 -17.55 21.92
CA ILE A 108 -10.04 -17.02 23.17
C ILE A 108 -10.79 -18.06 24.00
N GLY A 109 -11.09 -19.23 23.43
CA GLY A 109 -11.77 -20.35 24.10
C GLY A 109 -13.26 -20.11 24.38
N LYS A 110 -13.84 -19.06 23.82
CA LYS A 110 -15.26 -18.70 23.93
C LYS A 110 -15.75 -18.10 22.63
N LYS A 111 -17.07 -18.03 22.46
CA LYS A 111 -17.68 -17.34 21.31
C LYS A 111 -17.33 -15.85 21.37
N TRP A 112 -16.78 -15.34 20.29
CA TRP A 112 -16.39 -13.94 20.17
C TRP A 112 -17.62 -13.03 20.28
N GLU A 113 -17.53 -12.04 21.16
CA GLU A 113 -18.62 -11.13 21.46
C GLU A 113 -18.69 -10.07 20.37
N GLY A 114 -19.64 -10.21 19.44
CA GLY A 114 -19.91 -9.19 18.43
C GLY A 114 -20.91 -9.65 17.37
N ASP A 115 -21.90 -8.80 17.06
CA ASP A 115 -22.83 -9.03 15.93
C ASP A 115 -22.17 -8.81 14.56
N ILE A 116 -20.84 -8.67 14.53
CA ILE A 116 -20.09 -8.33 13.33
C ILE A 116 -19.99 -9.61 12.49
N VAL A 117 -20.96 -9.79 11.59
CA VAL A 117 -20.85 -10.74 10.50
C VAL A 117 -19.85 -10.16 9.51
N VAL A 118 -18.55 -10.44 9.71
CA VAL A 118 -17.56 -10.18 8.66
C VAL A 118 -17.72 -11.28 7.64
N GLU A 119 -18.54 -11.04 6.62
CA GLU A 119 -18.68 -11.94 5.48
C GLU A 119 -17.30 -12.10 4.82
N GLY A 120 -16.65 -13.23 5.10
CA GLY A 120 -15.30 -13.54 4.63
C GLY A 120 -14.14 -13.28 5.61
N GLY A 121 -14.35 -12.76 6.83
CA GLY A 121 -13.30 -12.60 7.85
C GLY A 121 -12.43 -11.33 7.76
N PHE A 122 -11.56 -11.13 8.75
CA PHE A 122 -10.63 -9.98 8.85
C PHE A 122 -9.40 -10.19 7.98
N ARG A 123 -9.07 -9.18 7.16
CA ARG A 123 -7.92 -9.28 6.23
C ARG A 123 -6.65 -8.84 6.93
N VAL A 124 -5.62 -9.67 6.84
CA VAL A 124 -4.27 -9.34 7.28
C VAL A 124 -3.39 -9.18 6.06
N PHE A 125 -2.99 -7.94 5.81
CA PHE A 125 -2.11 -7.62 4.71
C PHE A 125 -0.65 -7.73 5.14
N MET A 126 0.16 -8.32 4.25
CA MET A 126 1.60 -8.42 4.40
C MET A 126 2.24 -7.54 3.32
N TYR A 127 2.96 -6.51 3.74
CA TYR A 127 3.65 -5.56 2.87
C TYR A 127 5.15 -5.57 3.15
N SER A 128 5.95 -5.44 2.11
CA SER A 128 7.36 -5.14 2.33
C SER A 128 7.53 -3.64 2.59
N PRO A 129 8.51 -3.24 3.41
CA PRO A 129 8.68 -1.84 3.82
C PRO A 129 8.71 -0.85 2.65
N GLN A 130 9.42 -1.21 1.57
CA GLN A 130 9.61 -0.37 0.38
C GLN A 130 8.32 -0.02 -0.40
N TYR A 131 7.19 -0.70 -0.15
CA TYR A 131 5.91 -0.41 -0.81
C TYR A 131 4.97 0.42 0.03
N TYR A 132 5.25 0.51 1.33
CA TYR A 132 4.32 1.08 2.26
C TYR A 132 4.48 2.59 2.27
N ASN A 133 3.86 3.25 1.28
CA ASN A 133 4.02 4.69 1.02
C ASN A 133 3.23 5.61 1.97
N ARG A 134 3.02 5.21 3.23
CA ARG A 134 2.49 6.12 4.25
C ARG A 134 3.67 6.71 5.01
N LYS A 135 3.74 8.04 5.09
CA LYS A 135 4.79 8.81 5.77
C LYS A 135 5.23 8.14 7.08
N ALA A 136 6.54 8.10 7.29
CA ALA A 136 7.26 7.34 8.30
C ALA A 136 6.81 7.55 9.77
N ASP A 137 6.00 8.57 10.06
CA ASP A 137 5.56 8.92 11.42
C ASP A 137 4.62 7.88 12.08
N PHE A 138 4.15 6.87 11.34
CA PHE A 138 3.14 5.91 11.82
C PHE A 138 3.63 4.47 11.99
N LEU A 139 4.93 4.21 11.80
CA LEU A 139 5.57 2.89 12.04
C LEU A 139 6.12 2.74 13.48
N SER A 140 5.82 3.68 14.37
CA SER A 140 6.52 3.87 15.66
C SER A 140 6.20 2.86 16.77
N SER A 141 5.58 1.72 16.45
CA SER A 141 5.41 0.63 17.42
C SER A 141 5.91 -0.67 16.81
N ASP A 142 7.17 -1.00 17.10
CA ASP A 142 7.68 -2.37 16.98
C ASP A 142 6.86 -3.37 17.83
N VAL A 143 6.07 -2.85 18.76
CA VAL A 143 5.17 -3.63 19.62
C VAL A 143 3.86 -3.90 18.87
N ALA A 144 3.67 -5.16 18.50
CA ALA A 144 2.41 -5.65 17.94
C ALA A 144 1.27 -5.56 18.97
N CYS A 145 0.04 -5.38 18.47
CA CYS A 145 -1.19 -5.41 19.26
C CYS A 145 -1.34 -4.35 20.36
N LYS A 146 -0.77 -3.16 20.17
CA LYS A 146 -1.04 -2.00 21.02
C LYS A 146 -2.38 -1.35 20.63
N SER A 147 -3.25 -1.08 21.61
CA SER A 147 -4.64 -0.64 21.41
C SER A 147 -4.81 0.78 20.85
N ASN A 148 -3.83 1.67 21.02
CA ASN A 148 -4.10 3.13 20.99
C ASN A 148 -3.99 3.85 19.64
N THR A 149 -4.09 3.16 18.50
CA THR A 149 -4.12 3.85 17.20
C THR A 149 -5.00 3.11 16.21
N PHE A 150 -5.93 3.84 15.58
CA PHE A 150 -6.86 3.40 14.52
C PHE A 150 -6.19 2.80 13.26
N ARG A 151 -4.90 2.45 13.32
CA ARG A 151 -4.14 1.80 12.27
C ARG A 151 -3.35 0.65 12.88
N LYS A 152 -3.85 -0.53 12.55
CA LYS A 152 -3.55 -1.86 13.07
C LYS A 152 -2.29 -2.42 12.43
N LEU A 153 -1.18 -1.72 12.62
CA LEU A 153 0.09 -1.99 11.95
C LEU A 153 1.19 -2.39 12.91
N PHE A 154 2.03 -3.33 12.49
CA PHE A 154 3.25 -3.72 13.18
C PHE A 154 4.23 -4.39 12.22
N THR A 155 5.49 -4.52 12.62
CA THR A 155 6.50 -5.26 11.87
C THR A 155 6.61 -6.69 12.39
N TRP A 156 6.61 -7.66 11.48
CA TRP A 156 6.85 -9.09 11.77
C TRP A 156 7.89 -9.63 10.80
N ASN A 157 9.03 -10.11 11.30
CA ASN A 157 10.12 -10.65 10.48
C ASN A 157 10.57 -9.72 9.32
N GLY A 158 10.53 -8.40 9.53
CA GLY A 158 10.84 -7.37 8.52
C GLY A 158 9.74 -7.13 7.49
N VAL A 159 8.57 -7.74 7.65
CA VAL A 159 7.37 -7.52 6.84
C VAL A 159 6.40 -6.64 7.65
N ILE A 160 5.84 -5.61 7.01
CA ILE A 160 4.80 -4.79 7.61
C ILE A 160 3.48 -5.55 7.54
N ILE A 161 2.89 -5.78 8.69
CA ILE A 161 1.56 -6.34 8.86
C ILE A 161 0.57 -5.19 9.01
N ASN A 162 -0.55 -5.27 8.31
CA ASN A 162 -1.66 -4.34 8.44
C ASN A 162 -2.97 -5.12 8.52
N ILE A 163 -3.62 -5.08 9.66
CA ILE A 163 -4.90 -5.74 9.87
C ILE A 163 -6.00 -4.78 9.42
N ASP A 164 -6.66 -5.10 8.32
CA ASP A 164 -7.87 -4.40 7.94
C ASP A 164 -9.06 -4.99 8.68
N ALA A 165 -9.43 -4.28 9.74
CA ALA A 165 -10.67 -4.50 10.45
C ALA A 165 -11.54 -3.25 10.43
N ASN A 166 -11.52 -2.50 9.31
CA ASN A 166 -12.35 -1.32 9.05
C ASN A 166 -13.42 -1.56 7.96
N THR A 167 -13.59 -2.81 7.52
CA THR A 167 -14.61 -3.17 6.54
C THR A 167 -15.97 -3.36 7.26
N TYR A 168 -16.89 -2.41 7.05
CA TYR A 168 -18.34 -2.44 7.39
C TYR A 168 -18.77 -2.07 8.85
N PRO A 169 -20.01 -1.56 9.07
CA PRO A 169 -20.28 -0.24 9.67
C PRO A 169 -20.20 -0.11 11.20
N LYS A 170 -19.90 -1.16 11.95
CA LYS A 170 -19.75 -1.09 13.42
C LYS A 170 -18.27 -0.93 13.78
N LYS A 171 -17.95 0.10 14.57
CA LYS A 171 -16.62 0.25 15.18
C LYS A 171 -16.38 -0.95 16.10
N ILE A 172 -15.31 -1.70 15.85
CA ILE A 172 -14.82 -2.72 16.79
C ILE A 172 -14.25 -2.02 18.03
N THR A 173 -14.38 -2.66 19.19
CA THR A 173 -13.78 -2.18 20.45
C THR A 173 -12.28 -2.50 20.50
N ASP A 174 -11.55 -1.88 21.42
CA ASP A 174 -10.12 -2.14 21.61
C ASP A 174 -9.85 -3.60 22.02
N ASN A 175 -10.71 -4.19 22.85
CA ASN A 175 -10.61 -5.61 23.23
C ASN A 175 -10.86 -6.54 22.03
N GLN A 176 -11.90 -6.25 21.25
CA GLN A 176 -12.16 -6.99 20.00
C GLN A 176 -10.98 -6.89 19.02
N TYR A 177 -10.36 -5.72 18.93
CA TYR A 177 -9.16 -5.56 18.13
C TYR A 177 -7.97 -6.37 18.67
N LEU A 178 -7.78 -6.39 19.99
CA LEU A 178 -6.73 -7.17 20.63
C LEU A 178 -6.89 -8.66 20.31
N ASP A 179 -8.11 -9.21 20.39
CA ASP A 179 -8.40 -10.59 20.02
C ASP A 179 -8.01 -10.89 18.57
N ILE A 180 -8.41 -10.02 17.63
CA ILE A 180 -8.06 -10.15 16.20
C ILE A 180 -6.54 -10.10 16.02
N CYS A 181 -5.86 -9.18 16.69
CA CYS A 181 -4.43 -8.97 16.56
C CYS A 181 -3.62 -10.14 17.12
N LEU A 182 -3.98 -10.64 18.30
CA LEU A 182 -3.36 -11.82 18.89
C LEU A 182 -3.58 -13.06 18.02
N THR A 183 -4.76 -13.19 17.40
CA THR A 183 -5.04 -14.25 16.43
C THR A 183 -4.15 -14.13 15.20
N ALA A 184 -3.97 -12.92 14.66
CA ALA A 184 -3.03 -12.65 13.57
C ALA A 184 -1.60 -13.07 13.92
N LEU A 185 -1.11 -12.67 15.10
CA LEU A 185 0.23 -13.02 15.56
C LEU A 185 0.41 -14.52 15.73
N LYS A 186 -0.59 -15.20 16.29
CA LYS A 186 -0.56 -16.66 16.44
C LYS A 186 -0.41 -17.34 15.08
N ILE A 187 -1.26 -16.98 14.11
CA ILE A 187 -1.19 -17.54 12.75
C ILE A 187 0.16 -17.22 12.09
N LEU A 188 0.64 -15.97 12.20
CA LEU A 188 1.95 -15.57 11.68
C LEU A 188 3.09 -16.42 12.25
N ASN A 189 3.11 -16.65 13.56
CA ASN A 189 4.22 -17.32 14.24
C ASN A 189 4.13 -18.86 14.15
N GLU A 190 2.92 -19.41 14.22
CA GLU A 190 2.72 -20.86 14.32
C GLU A 190 2.43 -21.51 12.97
N GLU A 191 1.73 -20.81 12.06
CA GLU A 191 1.18 -21.40 10.84
C GLU A 191 1.88 -20.93 9.56
N VAL A 192 2.26 -19.66 9.49
CA VAL A 192 3.02 -19.12 8.35
C VAL A 192 4.48 -19.56 8.46
N LYS A 193 5.00 -20.15 7.39
CA LYS A 193 6.39 -20.67 7.36
C LYS A 193 7.21 -19.93 6.34
N GLU A 194 8.46 -19.62 6.69
CA GLU A 194 9.44 -19.20 5.71
C GLU A 194 9.99 -20.41 4.95
N ILE A 195 10.26 -20.23 3.66
CA ILE A 195 11.00 -21.22 2.86
C ILE A 195 12.22 -20.56 2.24
N HIS A 196 13.36 -21.26 2.31
CA HIS A 196 14.63 -20.83 1.75
C HIS A 196 14.93 -21.62 0.47
N PHE A 197 15.80 -21.08 -0.39
CA PHE A 197 16.28 -21.78 -1.58
C PHE A 197 17.08 -23.03 -1.20
N VAL A 198 17.05 -24.04 -2.08
CA VAL A 198 18.00 -25.16 -2.02
C VAL A 198 19.27 -24.70 -2.74
N ASN A 199 20.41 -24.73 -2.05
CA ASN A 199 21.72 -24.48 -2.65
C ASN A 199 22.18 -25.64 -3.52
#